data_AF-A0A1V1WZA6-F1
#
_entry.id   AF-A0A1V1WZA6-F1
#
_cell.length_a   1.000
_cell.length_b   1.000
_cell.length_c   1.000
_cell.angle_alpha   90.00
_cell.angle_beta   90.00
_cell.angle_gamma   90.00
#
_symmetry.space_group_name_H-M   'P 1'
#
loop_
_entity.id
_entity.type
_entity.pdbx_description
1 polymer ?
#
loop_
_entity_poly.entity_id
_entity_poly.type
_entity_poly.pdbx_seq_one_letter_code
_entity_poly.pdbx_strand_id
1 'polypeptide(L)'
;MHITSNIALISINGTLFFQLISFLIFLFIINRLMFRPLQGVMSERDNHIENIKQDIIDSENELKNVTNQLQQEESAAKDEAFELQQELEAEASRQAAEIFVSVRDEIETIKEKAQKEIDAQISEARKDIGKESEALAFSIMEKILDRRLVP
;
A
#
# COMPACT_ATOMS: atom_id res chain seq x y z
N MET A 1 14.38 104.44 -28.42
CA MET A 1 13.99 104.50 -26.99
C MET A 1 12.61 103.85 -26.88
N HIS A 2 12.54 102.64 -26.30
CA HIS A 2 11.44 102.08 -25.48
C HIS A 2 9.97 102.25 -25.94
N ILE A 3 9.06 101.27 -25.98
CA ILE A 3 8.92 99.97 -25.30
C ILE A 3 7.71 99.24 -25.94
N THR A 4 7.89 97.96 -26.25
CA THR A 4 6.91 96.86 -26.37
C THR A 4 5.52 97.13 -27.00
N SER A 5 5.38 96.81 -28.30
CA SER A 5 4.11 96.27 -28.80
C SER A 5 3.97 94.84 -28.26
N ASN A 6 3.28 94.71 -27.12
CA ASN A 6 2.78 93.43 -26.66
C ASN A 6 1.60 93.08 -27.57
N ILE A 7 1.88 92.45 -28.71
CA ILE A 7 0.86 91.76 -29.49
C ILE A 7 0.33 90.70 -28.53
N ALA A 8 -0.89 90.89 -28.02
CA ALA A 8 -1.55 89.86 -27.27
C ALA A 8 -1.58 88.61 -28.16
N LEU A 9 -0.67 87.66 -27.88
CA LEU A 9 -0.52 86.39 -28.60
C LEU A 9 -1.80 85.56 -28.57
N ILE A 10 -2.78 85.98 -27.78
CA ILE A 10 -4.13 85.45 -27.70
C ILE A 10 -5.09 86.62 -27.84
N SER A 11 -5.54 86.85 -29.07
CA SER A 11 -6.73 87.68 -29.35
C SER A 11 -7.94 86.75 -29.37
N ILE A 12 -9.02 87.12 -28.67
CA ILE A 12 -10.28 86.35 -28.66
C ILE A 12 -10.95 86.55 -30.03
N ASN A 13 -10.52 85.74 -31.00
CA ASN A 13 -10.99 85.72 -32.38
C ASN A 13 -11.51 84.30 -32.71
N GLY A 14 -12.22 84.12 -33.82
CA GLY A 14 -12.75 82.81 -34.25
C GLY A 14 -11.68 81.70 -34.37
N THR A 15 -10.41 82.07 -34.50
CA THR A 15 -9.25 81.17 -34.45
C THR A 15 -9.08 80.48 -33.09
N LEU A 16 -9.39 81.15 -31.97
CA LEU A 16 -9.35 80.56 -30.63
C LEU A 16 -10.40 79.46 -30.50
N PHE A 17 -11.60 79.68 -31.05
CA PHE A 17 -12.67 78.68 -31.07
C PHE A 17 -12.28 77.46 -31.91
N PHE A 18 -11.71 77.68 -33.10
CA PHE A 18 -11.21 76.59 -33.94
C PHE A 18 -10.05 75.81 -33.27
N GLN A 19 -9.16 76.51 -32.57
CA GLN A 19 -8.06 75.89 -31.83
C GLN A 19 -8.55 75.08 -30.63
N LEU A 20 -9.57 75.56 -29.90
CA LEU A 20 -10.20 74.81 -28.82
C LEU A 20 -10.85 73.52 -29.33
N ILE A 21 -11.60 73.60 -30.44
CA ILE A 21 -12.19 72.41 -31.08
C ILE A 21 -11.09 71.43 -31.51
N SER A 22 -10.03 71.92 -32.14
CA SER A 22 -8.90 71.09 -32.57
C SER A 22 -8.20 70.40 -31.39
N PHE A 23 -8.02 71.12 -30.28
CA PHE A 23 -7.47 70.56 -29.05
C PHE A 23 -8.39 69.48 -28.44
N LEU A 24 -9.70 69.71 -28.40
CA LEU A 24 -10.65 68.73 -27.90
C LEU A 24 -10.70 67.47 -28.77
N ILE A 25 -10.64 67.62 -30.10
CA ILE A 25 -10.54 66.48 -31.04
C ILE A 25 -9.24 65.72 -30.79
N PHE A 26 -8.11 66.42 -30.65
CA PHE A 26 -6.82 65.79 -30.35
C PHE A 26 -6.84 65.02 -29.02
N LEU A 27 -7.41 65.61 -27.96
CA LEU A 27 -7.57 64.97 -26.66
C LEU A 27 -8.44 63.71 -26.77
N PHE A 28 -9.54 63.78 -27.52
CA PHE A 28 -10.40 62.63 -27.78
C PHE A 28 -9.65 61.50 -28.50
N ILE A 29 -8.87 61.84 -29.53
CA ILE A 29 -8.04 60.89 -30.28
C ILE A 29 -7.01 60.23 -29.36
N ILE A 30 -6.25 60.99 -28.56
CA ILE A 30 -5.27 60.43 -27.62
C ILE A 30 -5.94 59.56 -26.55
N ASN A 31 -7.07 59.99 -25.99
CA ASN A 31 -7.81 59.20 -25.02
C ASN A 31 -8.25 57.85 -25.59
N ARG A 32 -8.71 57.85 -26.83
CA ARG A 32 -9.16 56.63 -27.51
C ARG A 32 -8.00 55.73 -27.94
N LEU A 33 -6.91 56.29 -28.47
CA LEU A 33 -5.78 55.54 -29.04
C LEU A 33 -4.70 55.15 -28.03
N MET A 34 -4.51 55.90 -26.94
CA MET A 34 -3.39 55.70 -26.03
C MET A 34 -3.85 55.35 -24.61
N PHE A 35 -4.67 56.19 -23.97
CA PHE A 35 -5.03 55.98 -22.56
C PHE A 35 -5.90 54.73 -22.34
N ARG A 36 -6.89 54.49 -23.21
CA ARG A 36 -7.72 53.27 -23.14
C ARG A 36 -6.92 51.97 -23.28
N PRO A 37 -6.11 51.76 -24.33
CA PRO A 37 -5.34 50.52 -24.44
C PRO A 37 -4.29 50.38 -23.33
N LEU A 38 -3.68 51.47 -22.89
CA LEU A 38 -2.71 51.43 -21.78
C LEU A 38 -3.35 50.94 -20.47
N GLN A 39 -4.55 51.43 -20.13
CA GLN A 39 -5.31 50.95 -18.97
C GLN A 39 -5.73 49.49 -19.11
N GLY A 40 -6.09 49.06 -20.33
CA GLY A 40 -6.41 47.67 -20.63
C GLY A 40 -5.24 46.73 -20.33
N VAL A 41 -4.04 47.05 -20.83
CA VAL A 41 -2.83 46.24 -20.61
C VAL A 41 -2.44 46.21 -19.14
N MET A 42 -2.58 47.34 -18.42
CA MET A 42 -2.28 47.38 -16.99
C MET A 42 -3.23 46.49 -16.20
N SER A 43 -4.53 46.58 -16.48
CA SER A 43 -5.54 45.73 -15.83
C SER A 43 -5.36 44.25 -16.16
N GLU A 44 -5.00 43.92 -17.41
CA GLU A 44 -4.72 42.55 -17.83
C GLU A 44 -3.52 41.99 -17.06
N ARG A 45 -2.45 42.79 -16.92
CA ARG A 45 -1.27 42.40 -16.14
C ARG A 45 -1.60 42.18 -14.67
N ASP A 46 -2.37 43.08 -14.06
CA ASP A 46 -2.75 42.96 -12.66
C ASP A 46 -3.64 41.73 -12.43
N ASN A 47 -4.61 41.47 -13.32
CA ASN A 47 -5.43 40.25 -13.28
C ASN A 47 -4.59 38.99 -13.48
N HIS A 48 -3.62 39.00 -14.40
CA HIS A 48 -2.73 37.87 -14.63
C HIS A 48 -1.89 37.52 -13.40
N ILE A 49 -1.35 38.55 -12.73
CA ILE A 49 -0.58 38.37 -11.49
C ILE A 49 -1.49 37.82 -10.38
N GLU A 50 -2.72 38.31 -10.27
CA GLU A 50 -3.64 37.83 -9.25
C GLU A 50 -4.06 36.39 -9.49
N ASN A 51 -4.35 36.01 -10.74
CA ASN A 51 -4.64 34.62 -11.12
C ASN A 51 -3.46 33.70 -10.79
N ILE A 52 -2.22 34.11 -11.11
CA ILE A 52 -1.03 33.31 -10.77
C ILE A 52 -0.93 33.10 -9.24
N LYS A 53 -1.18 34.13 -8.43
CA LYS A 53 -1.16 33.97 -6.97
C LYS A 53 -2.24 33.01 -6.49
N GLN A 54 -3.44 33.11 -7.06
CA GLN A 54 -4.54 32.21 -6.72
C GLN A 54 -4.20 30.77 -7.11
N ASP A 55 -3.68 30.55 -8.32
CA ASP A 55 -3.25 29.24 -8.80
C ASP A 55 -2.16 28.63 -7.91
N ILE A 56 -1.22 29.45 -7.41
CA ILE A 56 -0.19 29.01 -6.45
C ILE A 56 -0.85 28.55 -5.14
N ILE A 57 -1.76 29.35 -4.57
CA ILE A 57 -2.45 29.01 -3.31
C ILE A 57 -3.27 27.73 -3.48
N ASP A 58 -3.98 27.59 -4.59
CA ASP A 58 -4.79 26.41 -4.88
C ASP A 58 -3.91 25.17 -5.07
N SER A 59 -2.78 25.30 -5.77
CA SER A 59 -1.79 24.22 -5.94
C SER A 59 -1.14 23.82 -4.61
N GLU A 60 -0.83 24.76 -3.72
CA GLU A 60 -0.30 24.47 -2.38
C GLU A 60 -1.32 23.73 -1.52
N ASN A 61 -2.60 24.13 -1.58
CA ASN A 61 -3.68 23.45 -0.88
C ASN A 61 -3.92 22.05 -1.42
N GLU A 62 -3.91 21.86 -2.75
CA GLU A 62 -4.01 20.55 -3.38
C GLU A 62 -2.86 19.65 -2.97
N LEU A 63 -1.62 20.14 -3.05
CA LEU A 63 -0.43 19.39 -2.62
C LEU A 63 -0.53 18.97 -1.15
N LYS A 64 -0.98 19.87 -0.27
CA LYS A 64 -1.18 19.56 1.15
C LYS A 64 -2.25 18.48 1.34
N ASN A 65 -3.35 18.56 0.60
CA ASN A 65 -4.42 17.56 0.68
C ASN A 65 -3.94 16.19 0.19
N VAL A 66 -3.26 16.13 -0.95
CA VAL A 66 -2.67 14.89 -1.49
C VAL A 66 -1.65 14.31 -0.53
N THR A 67 -0.79 15.15 0.06
CA THR A 67 0.19 14.68 1.06
C THR A 67 -0.48 14.09 2.29
N ASN A 68 -1.52 14.73 2.80
CA ASN A 68 -2.29 14.21 3.94
C ASN A 68 -3.01 12.90 3.60
N GLN A 69 -3.57 12.77 2.40
CA GLN A 69 -4.21 11.55 1.92
C GLN A 69 -3.20 10.41 1.81
N LEU A 70 -2.05 10.65 1.18
CA LEU A 70 -0.97 9.67 1.08
C LEU A 70 -0.49 9.22 2.45
N GLN A 71 -0.35 10.13 3.41
CA GLN A 71 0.08 9.77 4.75
C GLN A 71 -0.98 8.95 5.51
N GLN A 72 -2.27 9.23 5.29
CA GLN A 72 -3.37 8.43 5.84
C GLN A 72 -3.41 7.03 5.21
N GLU A 73 -3.30 6.94 3.88
CA GLU A 73 -3.26 5.66 3.16
C GLU A 73 -2.04 4.83 3.56
N GLU A 74 -0.86 5.46 3.71
CA GLU A 74 0.35 4.76 4.17
C GLU A 74 0.17 4.22 5.60
N SER A 75 -0.44 4.99 6.50
CA SER A 75 -0.73 4.53 7.85
C SER A 75 -1.72 3.37 7.84
N ALA A 76 -2.82 3.50 7.10
CA ALA A 76 -3.84 2.46 6.98
C ALA A 76 -3.27 1.16 6.39
N ALA A 77 -2.44 1.26 5.35
CA ALA A 77 -1.78 0.10 4.74
C ALA A 77 -0.79 -0.58 5.70
N LYS A 78 -0.09 0.18 6.54
CA LYS A 78 0.77 -0.39 7.58
C LYS A 78 -0.04 -1.10 8.65
N ASP A 79 -1.13 -0.49 9.12
CA ASP A 79 -2.00 -1.08 10.13
C ASP A 79 -2.63 -2.38 9.61
N GLU A 80 -3.16 -2.37 8.38
CA GLU A 80 -3.69 -3.56 7.72
C GLU A 80 -2.63 -4.66 7.55
N ALA A 81 -1.40 -4.29 7.17
CA ALA A 81 -0.29 -5.25 7.06
C ALA A 81 0.07 -5.87 8.42
N PHE A 82 0.05 -5.11 9.51
CA PHE A 82 0.28 -5.62 10.86
C PHE A 82 -0.85 -6.53 11.34
N GLU A 83 -2.11 -6.17 11.07
CA GLU A 83 -3.26 -7.01 11.37
C GLU A 83 -3.20 -8.33 10.61
N LEU A 84 -2.92 -8.28 9.31
CA LEU A 84 -2.76 -9.47 8.47
C LEU A 84 -1.59 -10.34 8.95
N GLN A 85 -0.46 -9.73 9.32
CA GLN A 85 0.68 -10.48 9.86
C GLN A 85 0.29 -11.20 11.16
N GLN A 86 -0.41 -10.52 12.06
CA GLN A 86 -0.86 -11.11 13.32
C GLN A 86 -1.86 -12.25 13.09
N GLU A 87 -2.80 -12.08 12.16
CA GLU A 87 -3.75 -13.13 11.77
C GLU A 87 -3.02 -14.35 11.20
N LEU A 88 -2.08 -14.14 10.28
CA LEU A 88 -1.27 -15.20 9.69
C LEU A 88 -0.41 -15.94 10.73
N GLU A 89 0.20 -15.22 11.67
CA GLU A 89 0.97 -15.83 12.75
C GLU A 89 0.09 -16.65 13.69
N ALA A 90 -1.10 -16.15 14.04
CA ALA A 90 -2.06 -16.87 14.87
C ALA A 90 -2.59 -18.13 14.17
N GLU A 91 -2.92 -18.02 12.89
CA GLU A 91 -3.38 -19.13 12.06
C GLU A 91 -2.28 -20.18 11.89
N ALA A 92 -1.05 -19.77 11.58
CA ALA A 92 0.09 -20.66 11.47
C ALA A 92 0.39 -21.37 12.80
N SER A 93 0.28 -20.66 13.93
CA SER A 93 0.44 -21.26 15.26
C SER A 93 -0.64 -22.31 15.55
N ARG A 94 -1.90 -22.02 15.19
CA ARG A 94 -3.02 -22.98 15.33
C ARG A 94 -2.80 -24.21 14.48
N GLN A 95 -2.44 -24.04 13.20
CA GLN A 95 -2.17 -25.15 12.29
C GLN A 95 -0.98 -25.99 12.76
N ALA A 96 0.09 -25.34 13.23
CA ALA A 96 1.24 -26.06 13.79
C ALA A 96 0.82 -26.90 15.01
N ALA A 97 0.02 -26.32 15.92
CA ALA A 97 -0.49 -27.05 17.08
C ALA A 97 -1.36 -28.24 16.68
N GLU A 98 -2.26 -28.08 15.70
CA GLU A 98 -3.11 -29.15 15.18
C GLU A 98 -2.29 -30.28 14.55
N ILE A 99 -1.29 -29.95 13.73
CA ILE A 99 -0.35 -30.93 13.16
C ILE A 99 0.39 -31.68 14.26
N PHE A 100 0.88 -30.98 15.30
CA PHE A 100 1.57 -31.63 16.42
C PHE A 100 0.66 -32.59 17.19
N VAL A 101 -0.61 -32.25 17.37
CA VAL A 101 -1.59 -33.15 18.01
C VAL A 101 -1.83 -34.37 17.13
N SER A 102 -2.13 -34.18 15.83
CA SER A 102 -2.36 -35.28 14.89
C SER A 102 -1.18 -36.24 14.82
N VAL A 103 0.05 -35.71 14.73
CA VAL A 103 1.27 -36.53 14.69
C VAL A 103 1.48 -37.30 15.99
N ARG A 104 1.15 -36.72 17.16
CA ARG A 104 1.23 -37.43 18.44
C ARG A 104 0.25 -38.60 18.49
N ASP A 105 -0.99 -38.39 18.06
CA ASP A 105 -2.02 -39.43 18.03
C ASP A 105 -1.64 -40.56 17.04
N GLU A 106 -1.06 -40.21 15.90
CA GLU A 106 -0.52 -41.19 14.95
C GLU A 106 0.64 -41.99 15.54
N ILE A 107 1.58 -41.34 16.24
CA ILE A 107 2.69 -42.01 16.92
C ILE A 107 2.18 -42.96 17.99
N GLU A 108 1.19 -42.55 18.79
CA GLU A 108 0.57 -43.40 19.81
C GLU A 108 -0.10 -44.63 19.18
N THR A 109 -0.85 -44.42 18.10
CA THR A 109 -1.49 -45.51 17.33
C THR A 109 -0.46 -46.48 16.75
N ILE A 110 0.64 -45.97 16.17
CA ILE A 110 1.73 -46.78 15.64
C ILE A 110 2.39 -47.58 16.77
N LYS A 111 2.62 -46.96 17.92
CA LYS A 111 3.22 -47.61 19.09
C LYS A 111 2.33 -48.73 19.63
N GLU A 112 1.03 -48.50 19.75
CA GLU A 112 0.08 -49.53 20.16
C GLU A 112 0.05 -50.70 19.18
N LYS A 113 0.05 -50.42 17.87
CA LYS A 113 0.08 -51.46 16.84
C LYS A 113 1.37 -52.27 16.91
N ALA A 114 2.52 -51.60 17.04
CA ALA A 114 3.81 -52.26 17.18
C ALA A 114 3.86 -53.14 18.43
N GLN A 115 3.32 -52.67 19.57
CA GLN A 115 3.25 -53.47 20.79
C GLN A 115 2.40 -54.73 20.60
N LYS A 116 1.23 -54.61 19.95
CA LYS A 116 0.37 -55.76 19.63
C LYS A 116 1.05 -56.76 18.69
N GLU A 117 1.79 -56.28 17.68
CA GLU A 117 2.58 -57.15 16.79
C GLU A 117 3.69 -57.87 17.54
N ILE A 118 4.42 -57.19 18.44
CA ILE A 118 5.45 -57.80 19.29
C ILE A 118 4.83 -58.89 20.18
N ASP A 119 3.72 -58.59 20.85
CA ASP A 119 3.06 -59.55 21.74
C ASP A 119 2.56 -60.78 20.97
N ALA A 120 2.04 -60.59 19.75
CA ALA A 120 1.65 -61.69 18.86
C ALA A 120 2.86 -62.54 18.44
N GLN A 121 3.99 -61.92 18.07
CA GLN A 121 5.22 -62.63 17.72
C GLN A 121 5.79 -63.42 18.89
N ILE A 122 5.77 -62.86 20.11
CA ILE A 122 6.19 -63.56 21.33
C ILE A 122 5.28 -64.77 21.59
N SER A 123 3.97 -64.63 21.40
CA SER A 123 3.02 -65.73 21.58
C SER A 123 3.27 -66.87 20.59
N GLU A 124 3.48 -66.55 19.31
CA GLU A 124 3.79 -67.56 18.29
C GLU A 124 5.14 -68.24 18.55
N ALA A 125 6.18 -67.46 18.87
CA ALA A 125 7.50 -68.00 19.21
C ALA A 125 7.44 -68.95 20.43
N ARG A 126 6.66 -68.61 21.47
CA ARG A 126 6.45 -69.50 22.63
C ARG A 126 5.77 -70.80 22.23
N LYS A 127 4.79 -70.75 21.34
CA LYS A 127 4.07 -71.92 20.83
C LYS A 127 5.00 -72.82 20.02
N ASP A 128 5.87 -72.25 19.20
CA ASP A 128 6.83 -73.01 18.40
C ASP A 128 7.93 -73.65 19.27
N ILE A 129 8.47 -72.92 20.26
CA ILE A 129 9.41 -73.49 21.25
C ILE A 129 8.76 -74.66 22.01
N GLY A 130 7.46 -74.56 22.33
CA GLY A 130 6.71 -75.65 22.96
C GLY A 130 6.70 -76.93 22.11
N LYS A 131 6.39 -76.81 20.80
CA LYS A 131 6.42 -77.93 19.86
C LYS A 131 7.83 -78.51 19.71
N GLU A 132 8.84 -77.66 19.59
CA GLU A 132 10.25 -78.09 19.49
C GLU A 132 10.70 -78.81 20.77
N SER A 133 10.26 -78.34 21.93
CA SER A 133 10.57 -78.97 23.23
C SER A 133 9.91 -80.35 23.36
N GLU A 134 8.66 -80.52 22.91
CA GLU A 134 8.00 -81.83 22.85
C GLU A 134 8.72 -82.78 21.88
N ALA A 135 9.09 -82.30 20.70
CA ALA A 135 9.84 -83.10 19.72
C ALA A 135 11.22 -83.52 20.24
N LEU A 136 11.90 -82.64 20.97
CA LEU A 136 13.17 -82.94 21.62
C LEU A 136 12.99 -83.95 22.76
N ALA A 137 11.94 -83.80 23.58
CA ALA A 137 11.62 -84.76 24.64
C ALA A 137 11.34 -86.16 24.09
N PHE A 138 10.56 -86.26 23.00
CA PHE A 138 10.36 -87.53 22.29
C PHE A 138 11.67 -88.14 21.80
N SER A 139 12.54 -87.32 21.20
CA SER A 139 13.85 -87.77 20.71
C SER A 139 14.76 -88.29 21.84
N ILE A 140 14.73 -87.65 23.01
CA ILE A 140 15.46 -88.10 24.21
C ILE A 140 14.88 -89.41 24.73
N MET A 141 13.54 -89.52 24.81
CA MET A 141 12.86 -90.75 25.26
C MET A 141 13.15 -91.93 24.33
N GLU A 142 13.11 -91.75 23.02
CA GLU A 142 13.50 -92.80 22.05
C GLU A 142 14.96 -93.25 22.23
N LYS A 143 15.88 -92.31 22.51
CA LYS A 143 17.31 -92.60 22.70
C LYS A 143 17.59 -93.38 23.98
N ILE A 144 16.84 -93.11 25.06
CA ILE A 144 17.02 -93.77 26.37
C ILE A 144 16.35 -95.15 26.40
N LEU A 145 15.20 -95.31 25.74
CA LEU A 145 14.42 -96.56 25.75
C LEU A 145 14.84 -97.57 24.67
N ASP A 146 15.80 -97.22 23.80
CA ASP A 146 16.33 -98.01 22.68
C ASP A 146 15.22 -98.66 21.81
N ARG A 147 14.06 -97.99 21.77
CA ARG A 147 12.84 -98.43 21.10
C ARG A 147 12.14 -97.20 20.53
N ARG A 148 11.72 -97.31 19.27
CA ARG A 148 11.00 -96.26 18.56
C ARG A 148 9.62 -96.04 19.18
N LEU A 149 9.33 -94.80 19.56
CA LEU A 149 8.02 -94.36 20.02
C LEU A 149 7.33 -93.73 18.81
N VAL A 150 6.52 -94.53 18.13
CA VAL A 150 5.64 -94.08 17.03
C VAL A 150 4.45 -93.34 17.67
N PRO A 151 3.92 -92.27 17.04
CA PRO A 151 3.02 -91.30 17.65
C PRO A 151 1.75 -91.91 18.24
#